data_AF-A0AAX2SCK9-F1
#
_entry.id   AF-A0AAX2SCK9-F1
#
_cell.length_a   1.000
_cell.length_b   1.000
_cell.length_c   1.000
_cell.angle_alpha   90.00
_cell.angle_beta   90.00
_cell.angle_gamma   90.00
#
_symmetry.space_group_name_H-M   'P 1'
#
loop_
_entity.id
_entity.type
_entity.pdbx_description
1 polymer ?
#
loop_
_entity_poly.entity_id
_entity_poly.type
_entity_poly.pdbx_seq_one_letter_code
_entity_poly.pdbx_strand_id
1 'polypeptide(L)'
;MLGWEHDAAGHHAPAALSRTEENPMNKAMDIFGTVASLGGVAVANKALTVAWKQVTGNEPPAKNPDEDEAWRDIIIWAMITGVVGTVIKVGIARQVSKMQSDDNDSTKSSQTEV
;
A
#
# COMPACT_ATOMS: atom_id res chain seq x y z
N MET A 1 -13.00 -1.96 67.96
CA MET A 1 -13.35 -0.80 67.11
C MET A 1 -13.57 -1.33 65.71
N LEU A 2 -14.77 -1.11 65.20
CA LEU A 2 -15.33 -1.63 63.95
C LEU A 2 -14.74 -0.96 62.71
N GLY A 3 -14.68 -1.70 61.59
CA GLY A 3 -14.52 -1.11 60.27
C GLY A 3 -14.20 -2.12 59.15
N TRP A 4 -15.19 -2.93 58.75
CA TRP A 4 -15.51 -3.44 57.38
C TRP A 4 -14.31 -3.84 56.46
N GLU A 5 -14.13 -5.06 55.97
CA GLU A 5 -15.01 -5.87 55.09
C GLU A 5 -15.77 -5.06 54.01
N HIS A 6 -15.10 -4.87 52.88
CA HIS A 6 -15.68 -4.98 51.51
C HIS A 6 -14.69 -5.86 50.74
N ASP A 7 -14.88 -7.18 50.78
CA ASP A 7 -15.68 -7.96 49.81
C ASP A 7 -15.17 -7.83 48.36
N ALA A 8 -14.51 -8.92 47.95
CA ALA A 8 -14.65 -9.60 46.67
C ALA A 8 -15.41 -8.87 45.55
N ALA A 9 -14.67 -8.47 44.51
CA ALA A 9 -14.99 -8.71 43.10
C ALA A 9 -14.21 -7.70 42.26
N GLY A 10 -13.10 -8.13 41.68
CA GLY A 10 -12.33 -7.30 40.76
C GLY A 10 -11.34 -8.06 39.92
N HIS A 11 -11.55 -9.37 39.70
CA HIS A 11 -10.98 -10.04 38.54
C HIS A 11 -11.75 -9.58 37.30
N HIS A 12 -11.45 -8.37 36.81
CA HIS A 12 -11.89 -7.96 35.49
C HIS A 12 -10.97 -8.59 34.46
N ALA A 13 -11.56 -9.55 33.77
CA ALA A 13 -11.05 -10.32 32.65
C ALA A 13 -10.54 -9.42 31.48
N PRO A 14 -9.79 -10.00 30.53
CA PRO A 14 -8.88 -9.31 29.63
C PRO A 14 -9.57 -8.54 28.49
N ALA A 15 -8.85 -7.54 27.97
CA ALA A 15 -8.93 -7.05 26.60
C ALA A 15 -10.36 -6.86 26.07
N ALA A 16 -11.04 -5.81 26.54
CA ALA A 16 -12.02 -5.16 25.69
C ALA A 16 -11.26 -4.57 24.50
N LEU A 17 -11.22 -5.30 23.39
CA LEU A 17 -10.92 -4.77 22.08
C LEU A 17 -11.65 -3.43 21.96
N SER A 18 -10.88 -2.37 21.75
CA SER A 18 -11.39 -1.14 21.16
C SER A 18 -12.04 -1.52 19.82
N ARG A 19 -13.30 -1.93 19.87
CA ARG A 19 -14.20 -1.93 18.73
C ARG A 19 -14.36 -0.45 18.38
N THR A 20 -13.38 0.08 17.65
CA THR A 20 -13.56 1.29 16.85
C THR A 20 -14.88 1.12 16.15
N GLU A 21 -15.87 1.95 16.48
CA GLU A 21 -17.02 2.16 15.62
C GLU A 21 -16.47 2.62 14.28
N GLU A 22 -16.34 1.66 13.37
CA GLU A 22 -15.95 1.84 11.99
C GLU A 22 -17.01 2.74 11.33
N ASN A 23 -16.69 4.02 11.13
CA ASN A 23 -17.60 4.94 10.49
C ASN A 23 -17.90 4.42 9.08
N PRO A 24 -19.14 4.10 8.68
CA PRO A 24 -19.43 3.44 7.40
C PRO A 24 -18.85 4.17 6.17
N MET A 25 -18.60 5.49 6.30
CA MET A 25 -17.92 6.29 5.29
C MET A 25 -16.45 5.90 5.11
N ASN A 26 -15.70 5.58 6.18
CA ASN A 26 -14.30 5.16 6.07
C ASN A 26 -14.19 3.81 5.33
N LYS A 27 -15.07 2.87 5.67
CA LYS A 27 -15.13 1.54 5.05
C LYS A 27 -15.54 1.61 3.59
N ALA A 28 -16.50 2.48 3.25
CA ALA A 28 -16.87 2.74 1.86
C ALA A 28 -15.72 3.37 1.06
N MET A 29 -14.97 4.29 1.66
CA MET A 29 -13.78 4.90 1.05
C MET A 29 -12.67 3.87 0.81
N ASP A 30 -12.41 2.99 1.77
CA ASP A 30 -11.41 1.92 1.66
C ASP A 30 -11.77 0.91 0.56
N ILE A 31 -13.04 0.49 0.51
CA ILE A 31 -13.54 -0.40 -0.54
C ILE A 31 -13.46 0.30 -1.90
N PHE A 32 -13.86 1.56 -1.99
CA PHE A 32 -13.75 2.34 -3.22
C PHE A 32 -12.29 2.46 -3.67
N GLY A 33 -11.36 2.76 -2.76
CA GLY A 33 -9.93 2.81 -3.05
C GLY A 33 -9.38 1.48 -3.56
N THR A 34 -9.84 0.37 -2.97
CA THR A 34 -9.48 -0.97 -3.42
C THR A 34 -9.99 -1.25 -4.84
N VAL A 35 -11.27 -0.99 -5.11
CA VAL A 35 -11.87 -1.17 -6.43
C VAL A 35 -11.21 -0.26 -7.47
N ALA A 36 -10.94 0.99 -7.12
CA ALA A 36 -10.25 1.95 -7.98
C ALA A 36 -8.83 1.47 -8.31
N SER A 37 -8.11 0.92 -7.34
CA SER A 37 -6.78 0.32 -7.57
C SER A 37 -6.85 -0.84 -8.57
N LEU A 38 -7.77 -1.79 -8.37
CA LEU A 38 -7.95 -2.92 -9.29
C LEU A 38 -8.34 -2.46 -10.70
N GLY A 39 -9.25 -1.50 -10.81
CA GLY A 39 -9.64 -0.89 -12.08
C GLY A 39 -8.48 -0.17 -12.76
N GLY A 40 -7.69 0.59 -12.01
CA GLY A 40 -6.50 1.27 -12.49
C GLY A 40 -5.46 0.29 -13.03
N VAL A 41 -5.22 -0.81 -12.32
CA VAL A 41 -4.32 -1.89 -12.78
C VAL A 41 -4.82 -2.50 -14.08
N ALA A 42 -6.11 -2.76 -14.24
CA ALA A 42 -6.67 -3.31 -15.47
C ALA A 42 -6.48 -2.36 -16.67
N VAL A 43 -6.76 -1.07 -16.49
CA VAL A 43 -6.55 -0.05 -17.52
C VAL A 43 -5.07 0.10 -17.87
N ALA A 44 -4.19 0.12 -16.87
CA ALA A 44 -2.74 0.21 -17.06
C ALA A 44 -2.20 -0.99 -17.86
N ASN A 45 -2.63 -2.21 -17.53
CA ASN A 45 -2.26 -3.41 -18.30
C ASN A 45 -2.70 -3.29 -19.76
N LYS A 46 -3.94 -2.85 -20.01
CA LYS A 46 -4.46 -2.71 -21.37
C LYS A 46 -3.66 -1.68 -22.18
N ALA A 47 -3.36 -0.53 -21.58
CA ALA A 47 -2.55 0.51 -22.21
C ALA A 47 -1.13 0.02 -22.51
N LEU A 48 -0.51 -0.71 -21.57
CA LEU A 48 0.81 -1.29 -21.75
C LEU A 48 0.82 -2.34 -22.87
N THR A 49 -0.18 -3.22 -22.93
CA THR A 49 -0.32 -4.22 -24.00
C THR A 49 -0.46 -3.56 -25.36
N VAL A 50 -1.26 -2.48 -25.47
CA VAL A 50 -1.41 -1.74 -26.72
C VAL A 50 -0.10 -1.06 -27.12
N ALA A 51 0.56 -0.39 -26.19
CA ALA A 51 1.85 0.25 -26.44
C ALA A 51 2.91 -0.76 -26.89
N TRP A 52 2.94 -1.94 -26.26
CA TRP A 52 3.84 -3.02 -26.64
C TRP A 52 3.54 -3.53 -28.05
N LYS A 53 2.28 -3.92 -28.32
CA LYS A 53 1.83 -4.38 -29.64
C LYS A 53 2.14 -3.37 -30.74
N GLN A 54 2.03 -2.08 -30.45
CA GLN A 54 2.34 -1.02 -31.42
C GLN A 54 3.83 -0.96 -31.78
N VAL A 55 4.72 -1.26 -30.83
CA VAL A 55 6.18 -1.18 -31.02
C VAL A 55 6.76 -2.49 -31.54
N THR A 56 6.30 -3.64 -31.01
CA THR A 56 6.87 -4.96 -31.32
C THR A 56 6.03 -5.76 -32.31
N GLY A 57 4.76 -5.40 -32.52
CA GLY A 57 3.82 -6.18 -33.34
C GLY A 57 3.24 -7.41 -32.65
N ASN A 58 3.74 -7.78 -31.46
CA ASN A 58 3.41 -9.01 -30.75
C ASN A 58 2.79 -8.72 -29.38
N GLU A 59 2.24 -9.74 -28.73
CA GLU A 59 1.79 -9.61 -27.34
C GLU A 59 2.99 -9.39 -26.41
N PRO A 60 2.82 -8.66 -25.29
CA PRO A 60 3.86 -8.58 -24.27
C PRO A 60 4.12 -9.97 -23.66
N PRO A 61 5.39 -10.33 -23.39
CA PRO A 61 5.75 -11.58 -22.73
C PRO A 61 4.87 -11.91 -21.53
N ALA A 62 4.26 -13.10 -21.58
CA ALA A 62 3.34 -13.56 -20.56
C ALA A 62 4.09 -14.18 -19.37
N LYS A 63 3.35 -14.38 -18.27
CA LYS A 63 3.89 -15.04 -17.07
C LYS A 63 4.26 -16.51 -17.31
N ASN A 64 3.61 -17.16 -18.28
CA ASN A 64 4.00 -18.44 -18.86
C ASN A 64 4.33 -18.21 -20.33
N PRO A 65 5.59 -17.94 -20.67
CA PRO A 65 6.00 -17.85 -22.06
C PRO A 65 5.83 -19.22 -22.73
N ASP A 66 5.25 -19.25 -23.92
CA ASP A 66 5.35 -20.44 -24.78
C ASP A 66 6.83 -20.71 -25.09
N GLU A 67 7.21 -21.96 -25.33
CA GLU A 67 8.62 -22.34 -25.59
C GLU A 67 9.21 -21.61 -26.81
N ASP A 68 8.34 -21.16 -27.72
CA ASP A 68 8.66 -20.43 -28.94
C ASP A 68 8.76 -18.91 -28.73
N GLU A 69 8.51 -18.39 -27.53
CA GLU A 69 8.62 -16.96 -27.25
C GLU A 69 10.09 -16.52 -27.27
N ALA A 70 10.38 -15.46 -28.03
CA ALA A 70 11.76 -15.04 -28.26
C ALA A 70 12.42 -14.58 -26.95
N TRP A 71 13.48 -15.26 -26.52
CA TRP A 71 14.29 -14.90 -25.33
C TRP A 71 14.71 -13.42 -25.29
N ARG A 72 14.94 -12.81 -26.45
CA ARG A 72 15.18 -11.38 -26.60
C ARG A 72 14.08 -10.54 -25.97
N ASP A 73 12.83 -10.86 -26.26
CA ASP A 73 11.67 -10.06 -25.88
C ASP A 73 11.44 -10.19 -24.36
N ILE A 74 11.65 -11.37 -23.79
CA ILE A 74 11.63 -11.62 -22.35
C ILE A 74 12.68 -10.77 -21.63
N ILE A 75 13.93 -10.74 -22.13
CA ILE A 75 15.00 -9.94 -21.50
C ILE A 75 14.68 -8.45 -21.56
N ILE A 76 14.22 -7.94 -22.70
CA ILE A 76 13.84 -6.53 -22.86
C ILE A 76 12.68 -6.19 -21.91
N TRP A 77 11.66 -7.03 -21.84
CA TRP A 77 10.52 -6.84 -20.97
C TRP A 77 10.93 -6.85 -19.49
N ALA A 78 11.79 -7.78 -19.09
CA ALA A 78 12.31 -7.88 -17.73
C ALA A 78 13.10 -6.62 -17.33
N MET A 79 13.93 -6.09 -18.23
CA MET A 79 14.64 -4.83 -17.99
C MET A 79 13.66 -3.66 -17.80
N ILE A 80 12.66 -3.52 -18.67
CA ILE A 80 11.68 -2.43 -18.58
C ILE A 80 10.94 -2.50 -17.25
N THR A 81 10.44 -3.67 -16.87
CA THR A 81 9.71 -3.86 -15.62
C THR A 81 10.58 -3.66 -14.39
N GLY A 82 11.85 -4.11 -14.43
CA GLY A 82 12.83 -3.83 -13.38
C GLY A 82 13.06 -2.33 -13.17
N VAL A 83 13.19 -1.57 -14.26
CA VAL A 83 13.34 -0.10 -14.22
C VAL A 83 12.08 0.55 -13.66
N VAL A 84 10.90 0.20 -14.17
CA VAL A 84 9.62 0.78 -13.69
C VAL A 84 9.41 0.50 -12.19
N GLY A 85 9.65 -0.74 -11.75
CA GLY A 85 9.53 -1.11 -10.33
C GLY A 85 10.49 -0.31 -9.44
N THR A 86 11.71 -0.07 -9.91
CA THR A 86 12.70 0.75 -9.18
C THR A 86 12.26 2.21 -9.08
N VAL A 87 11.75 2.79 -10.17
CA VAL A 87 11.24 4.17 -10.17
C VAL A 87 10.07 4.33 -9.20
N ILE A 88 9.10 3.39 -9.21
CA ILE A 88 7.98 3.40 -8.26
C ILE A 88 8.49 3.33 -6.82
N LYS A 89 9.41 2.40 -6.52
CA LYS A 89 9.99 2.23 -5.18
C LYS A 89 10.67 3.52 -4.69
N VAL A 90 11.50 4.14 -5.51
CA VAL A 90 12.20 5.39 -5.17
C VAL A 90 11.21 6.55 -5.02
N GLY A 91 10.19 6.61 -5.89
CA GLY A 91 9.13 7.61 -5.82
C GLY A 91 8.37 7.56 -4.49
N ILE A 92 7.92 6.36 -4.08
CA ILE A 92 7.24 6.15 -2.80
C ILE A 92 8.17 6.55 -1.64
N ALA A 93 9.41 6.05 -1.63
CA ALA A 93 10.36 6.34 -0.57
C ALA A 93 10.56 7.86 -0.40
N ARG A 94 10.70 8.61 -1.49
CA ARG A 94 10.85 10.08 -1.45
C ARG A 94 9.62 10.78 -0.85
N GLN A 95 8.41 10.35 -1.20
CA GLN A 95 7.19 10.97 -0.66
C GLN A 95 7.05 10.70 0.84
N VAL A 96 7.30 9.46 1.27
CA VAL A 96 7.28 9.09 2.69
C VAL A 96 8.33 9.89 3.47
N SER A 97 9.55 10.03 2.94
CA SER A 97 10.60 10.82 3.60
C SER A 97 10.22 12.30 3.77
N LYS A 98 9.53 12.91 2.79
CA LYS A 98 9.05 14.30 2.93
C LYS A 98 8.04 14.43 4.07
N MET A 99 7.08 13.52 4.15
CA MET A 99 6.07 13.50 5.21
C MET A 99 6.70 13.31 6.61
N GLN A 100 7.69 12.42 6.72
CA GLN A 100 8.42 12.21 7.98
C GLN A 100 9.28 13.40 8.41
N SER A 101 9.71 14.24 7.46
CA SER A 101 10.48 15.46 7.72
C SER A 101 9.58 16.54 8.30
N ASP A 102 8.37 16.71 7.74
CA ASP A 102 7.38 17.68 8.18
C ASP A 102 6.85 17.36 9.61
N ASP A 103 6.71 16.07 9.95
CA ASP A 103 6.32 15.61 11.31
C ASP A 103 7.45 15.79 12.36
N ASN A 104 8.72 15.70 11.96
CA ASN A 104 9.85 15.86 12.88
C ASN A 104 10.09 17.33 13.27
N ASP A 105 9.91 18.26 12.33
CA ASP A 105 10.09 19.70 12.60
C ASP A 105 8.97 20.26 13.49
N SER A 106 7.73 19.82 13.29
CA SER A 106 6.58 20.18 14.14
C SER A 106 6.72 19.66 15.58
N THR A 107 7.24 18.45 15.77
CA THR A 107 7.49 17.87 17.10
C THR A 107 8.60 18.62 17.86
N LYS A 108 9.64 19.09 17.16
CA LYS A 108 10.77 19.81 17.79
C LYS A 108 10.42 21.25 18.17
N SER A 109 9.53 21.90 17.43
CA SER A 109 9.06 23.25 17.73
C SER A 109 8.22 23.30 19.02
N SER A 110 7.35 22.32 19.28
CA SER A 110 6.57 22.28 20.53
C SER A 110 7.37 21.94 21.78
N GLN A 111 8.54 21.31 21.65
CA GLN A 111 9.43 21.05 22.80
C GLN A 111 10.38 22.22 23.11
N THR A 112 10.58 23.14 22.15
CA THR A 112 11.45 24.31 22.32
C THR A 112 10.67 25.53 22.84
N GLU A 113 9.33 25.47 22.85
CA GLU A 113 8.45 26.46 23.49
C GLU A 113 8.01 25.94 24.88
N VAL A 114 8.93 25.89 25.84
CA VAL A 114 8.66 25.76 27.29
C VAL A 114 9.53 26.71 28.09
#